data_AF-A0A2D4Q242-F1
#
_entry.id   AF-A0A2D4Q242-F1
#
_cell.length_a   1.000
_cell.length_b   1.000
_cell.length_c   1.000
_cell.angle_alpha   90.00
_cell.angle_beta   90.00
_cell.angle_gamma   90.00
#
_symmetry.space_group_name_H-M   'P 1'
#
loop_
_entity.id
_entity.type
_entity.pdbx_description
1 polymer ?
#
loop_
_entity_poly.entity_id
_entity_poly.type
_entity_poly.pdbx_seq_one_letter_code
_entity_poly.pdbx_strand_id
1 'polypeptide(L)'
;PRVDLQQSVVSLSEPCRSCNHALAAHVSHLENVSEEEMNRLLGIVLDVEYLFTRVHKEEDADTKQVYFYLFKLLRKCILQMGKPVVEGSLESPPFEKPSIEQGVNNFVQYKFSHLPLKERQTIVELAKMFLNRINYWHLETPSQWGLRSPNDDIAGYKINYTRWLCYCNVPQFCDSLPQYETTQIFGRTLLRSVFTVMRRQLLEHARQEKDKLPLEKRTLILTHFPKFLSMLEEEVYSQNSPIWDPDFITSTSRSSQFCIQTVINHPPMVRSVSYSSSPSSLEQPSGGTMSPASKSASGQDQNLGEKRKNNEGYSAENAKKSRVIGDIPVELINEVMSTITDPTAMLG
;
A
#
# COMPACT_ATOMS: atom_id res chain seq x y z
N PRO A 1 6.42 35.24 4.57
CA PRO A 1 5.17 35.62 3.87
C PRO A 1 4.15 34.47 3.97
N ARG A 2 3.13 34.63 4.82
CA ARG A 2 1.97 33.74 4.84
C ARG A 2 1.26 33.91 3.50
N VAL A 3 1.11 32.83 2.75
CA VAL A 3 0.24 32.82 1.56
C VAL A 3 -1.17 32.69 2.09
N ASP A 4 -1.93 33.79 2.06
CA ASP A 4 -3.38 33.75 2.29
C ASP A 4 -3.99 32.92 1.14
N LEU A 5 -4.42 31.70 1.45
CA LEU A 5 -5.35 30.97 0.59
C LEU A 5 -6.70 31.68 0.69
N GLN A 6 -6.91 32.71 -0.13
CA GLN A 6 -8.26 33.17 -0.44
C GLN A 6 -9.00 32.00 -1.08
N GLN A 7 -9.85 31.32 -0.32
CA GLN A 7 -10.92 30.50 -0.88
C GLN A 7 -11.83 31.46 -1.65
N SER A 8 -11.61 31.58 -2.96
CA SER A 8 -12.58 32.22 -3.85
C SER A 8 -13.86 31.40 -3.77
N VAL A 9 -14.91 31.98 -3.19
CA VAL A 9 -16.23 31.34 -3.16
C VAL A 9 -16.74 31.32 -4.60
N VAL A 10 -16.65 30.15 -5.23
CA VAL A 10 -17.12 29.90 -6.59
C VAL A 10 -18.65 30.00 -6.59
N SER A 11 -19.22 30.85 -7.45
CA SER A 11 -20.67 30.96 -7.57
C SER A 11 -21.24 29.81 -8.41
N LEU A 12 -22.39 29.26 -8.02
CA LEU A 12 -23.10 28.23 -8.78
C LEU A 12 -23.56 28.71 -10.17
N SER A 13 -23.60 30.03 -10.39
CA SER A 13 -23.93 30.64 -11.68
C SER A 13 -22.73 30.76 -12.63
N GLU A 14 -21.51 30.45 -12.19
CA GLU A 14 -20.33 30.57 -13.04
C GLU A 14 -20.39 29.60 -14.23
N PRO A 15 -20.14 30.08 -15.47
CA PRO A 15 -20.21 29.24 -16.65
C PRO A 15 -18.98 28.34 -16.77
N CYS A 16 -19.20 27.06 -17.05
CA CYS A 16 -18.14 26.09 -17.33
C CYS A 16 -17.38 26.47 -18.60
N ARG A 17 -16.04 26.50 -18.54
CA ARG A 17 -15.18 26.85 -19.68
C ARG A 17 -15.31 25.90 -20.88
N SER A 18 -15.82 24.68 -20.67
CA SER A 18 -15.90 23.65 -21.73
C SER A 18 -17.25 23.61 -22.44
N CYS A 19 -18.36 23.79 -21.73
CA CYS A 19 -19.71 23.67 -22.29
C CYS A 19 -20.61 24.90 -22.07
N ASN A 20 -20.10 25.95 -21.41
CA ASN A 20 -20.80 27.20 -21.08
C ASN A 20 -22.07 27.06 -20.21
N HIS A 21 -22.43 25.86 -19.74
CA HIS A 21 -23.48 25.69 -18.75
C HIS A 21 -23.04 26.18 -17.36
N ALA A 22 -23.99 26.65 -16.55
CA ALA A 22 -23.72 27.06 -15.17
C ALA A 22 -23.25 25.87 -14.30
N LEU A 23 -22.37 26.12 -13.33
CA LEU A 23 -21.89 25.10 -12.38
C LEU A 23 -23.04 24.34 -11.71
N ALA A 24 -24.15 25.01 -11.38
CA ALA A 24 -25.36 24.38 -10.84
C ALA A 24 -25.84 23.18 -11.67
N ALA A 25 -25.74 23.24 -13.01
CA ALA A 25 -26.15 22.15 -13.89
C ALA A 25 -25.22 20.92 -13.80
N HIS A 26 -23.95 21.12 -13.41
CA HIS A 26 -22.98 20.04 -13.25
C HIS A 26 -23.14 19.32 -11.91
N VAL A 27 -23.55 20.01 -10.86
CA VAL A 27 -23.62 19.47 -9.49
C VAL A 27 -25.05 19.24 -9.00
N SER A 28 -26.06 19.48 -9.82
CA SER A 28 -27.49 19.29 -9.46
C SER A 28 -27.78 17.88 -8.94
N HIS A 29 -27.13 16.87 -9.49
CA HIS A 29 -27.25 15.48 -9.04
C HIS A 29 -26.70 15.23 -7.62
N LEU A 30 -25.96 16.18 -7.03
CA LEU A 30 -25.40 16.10 -5.68
C LEU A 30 -26.25 16.81 -4.63
N GLU A 31 -27.29 17.56 -5.00
CA GLU A 31 -28.06 18.42 -4.09
C GLU A 31 -28.74 17.63 -2.95
N ASN A 32 -29.21 16.41 -3.24
CA ASN A 32 -29.94 15.56 -2.28
C ASN A 32 -29.15 14.31 -1.88
N VAL A 33 -27.83 14.31 -2.09
CA VAL A 33 -26.95 13.19 -1.74
C VAL A 33 -26.63 13.25 -0.24
N SER A 34 -26.54 12.10 0.42
CA SER A 34 -26.19 12.06 1.84
C SER A 34 -24.79 12.59 2.09
N GLU A 35 -24.55 13.13 3.29
CA GLU A 35 -23.22 13.62 3.69
C GLU A 35 -22.17 12.50 3.60
N GLU A 36 -22.52 11.27 3.97
CA GLU A 36 -21.65 10.09 3.85
C GLU A 36 -21.18 9.85 2.41
N GLU A 37 -22.10 9.94 1.45
CA GLU A 37 -21.79 9.74 0.04
C GLU A 37 -21.00 10.92 -0.54
N MET A 38 -21.28 12.15 -0.08
CA MET A 38 -20.49 13.33 -0.43
C MET A 38 -19.04 13.21 0.08
N ASN A 39 -18.86 12.79 1.33
CA ASN A 39 -17.55 12.53 1.93
C ASN A 39 -16.81 11.41 1.18
N ARG A 40 -17.52 10.35 0.76
CA ARG A 40 -16.94 9.27 -0.06
C ARG A 40 -16.43 9.80 -1.41
N LEU A 41 -17.23 10.61 -2.11
CA LEU A 41 -16.83 11.20 -3.39
C LEU A 41 -15.64 12.15 -3.22
N LEU A 42 -15.61 12.94 -2.15
CA LEU A 42 -14.48 13.81 -1.81
C LEU A 42 -13.20 13.00 -1.54
N GLY A 43 -13.30 11.87 -0.85
CA GLY A 43 -12.18 10.94 -0.67
C GLY A 43 -11.61 10.47 -2.01
N ILE A 44 -12.47 10.10 -2.97
CA ILE A 44 -12.03 9.70 -4.32
C ILE A 44 -11.36 10.89 -5.05
N VAL A 45 -11.83 12.12 -4.87
CA VAL A 45 -11.20 13.32 -5.47
C VAL A 45 -9.77 13.48 -4.94
N LEU A 46 -9.55 13.36 -3.62
CA LEU A 46 -8.23 13.44 -3.02
C LEU A 46 -7.30 12.34 -3.56
N ASP A 47 -7.80 11.12 -3.70
CA ASP A 47 -7.05 10.00 -4.27
C ASP A 47 -6.69 10.23 -5.74
N VAL A 48 -7.58 10.84 -6.52
CA VAL A 48 -7.31 11.23 -7.92
C VAL A 48 -6.19 12.26 -8.00
N GLU A 49 -6.20 13.29 -7.15
CA GLU A 49 -5.13 14.31 -7.10
C GLU A 49 -3.78 13.69 -6.69
N TYR A 50 -3.82 12.78 -5.72
CA TYR A 50 -2.64 12.07 -5.27
C TYR A 50 -2.05 11.17 -6.38
N LEU A 51 -2.88 10.34 -7.01
CA LEU A 51 -2.46 9.49 -8.13
C LEU A 51 -1.98 10.31 -9.32
N PHE A 52 -2.61 11.44 -9.62
CA PHE A 52 -2.14 12.34 -10.68
C PHE A 52 -0.70 12.79 -10.42
N THR A 53 -0.40 13.20 -9.19
CA THR A 53 0.96 13.59 -8.79
C THR A 53 1.94 12.41 -8.89
N ARG A 54 1.52 11.20 -8.48
CA ARG A 54 2.32 9.98 -8.59
C ARG A 54 2.64 9.62 -10.04
N VAL A 55 1.65 9.64 -10.95
CA VAL A 55 1.86 9.36 -12.38
C VAL A 55 2.91 10.28 -13.01
N HIS A 56 2.93 11.56 -12.64
CA HIS A 56 3.90 12.52 -13.19
C HIS A 56 5.31 12.31 -12.66
N LYS A 57 5.44 11.83 -11.43
CA LYS A 57 6.74 11.56 -10.78
C LYS A 57 7.28 10.16 -11.07
N GLU A 58 6.41 9.23 -11.49
CA GLU A 58 6.79 7.84 -11.73
C GLU A 58 7.63 7.70 -13.01
N GLU A 59 8.78 7.04 -12.85
CA GLU A 59 9.76 6.81 -13.91
C GLU A 59 9.60 5.41 -14.52
N ASP A 60 9.23 4.41 -13.70
CA ASP A 60 9.05 3.05 -14.17
C ASP A 60 7.76 2.92 -15.01
N ALA A 61 7.90 2.47 -16.26
CA ALA A 61 6.81 2.46 -17.23
C ALA A 61 5.65 1.54 -16.80
N ASP A 62 5.95 0.39 -16.20
CA ASP A 62 4.93 -0.58 -15.77
C ASP A 62 4.12 -0.03 -14.60
N THR A 63 4.80 0.56 -13.61
CA THR A 63 4.18 1.19 -12.44
C THR A 63 3.32 2.39 -12.86
N LYS A 64 3.86 3.24 -13.74
CA LYS A 64 3.17 4.42 -14.27
C LYS A 64 1.88 4.05 -15.01
N GLN A 65 1.91 2.98 -15.80
CA GLN A 65 0.72 2.49 -16.51
C GLN A 65 -0.39 2.08 -15.53
N VAL A 66 -0.04 1.40 -14.44
CA VAL A 66 -1.00 0.99 -13.41
C VAL A 66 -1.57 2.21 -12.68
N TYR A 67 -0.74 3.16 -12.26
CA TYR A 67 -1.22 4.40 -11.63
C TYR A 67 -2.14 5.19 -12.57
N PHE A 68 -1.82 5.27 -13.86
CA PHE A 68 -2.66 5.95 -14.84
C PHE A 68 -4.00 5.23 -15.05
N TYR A 69 -4.00 3.90 -15.05
CA TYR A 69 -5.24 3.11 -15.08
C TYR A 69 -6.13 3.41 -13.85
N LEU A 70 -5.57 3.36 -12.64
CA LEU A 70 -6.30 3.63 -11.40
C LEU A 70 -6.81 5.08 -11.35
N PHE A 71 -6.00 6.05 -11.78
CA PHE A 71 -6.42 7.44 -11.95
C PHE A 71 -7.66 7.56 -12.85
N LYS A 72 -7.66 6.90 -14.02
CA LYS A 72 -8.83 6.89 -14.92
C LYS A 72 -10.05 6.22 -14.30
N LEU A 73 -9.84 5.10 -13.59
CA LEU A 73 -10.89 4.38 -12.87
C LEU A 73 -11.57 5.29 -11.85
N LEU A 74 -10.81 5.92 -10.96
CA LEU A 74 -11.35 6.79 -9.92
C LEU A 74 -12.07 8.03 -10.52
N ARG A 75 -11.54 8.63 -11.58
CA ARG A 75 -12.23 9.71 -12.29
C ARG A 75 -13.57 9.28 -12.89
N LYS A 76 -13.63 8.07 -13.45
CA LYS A 76 -14.89 7.49 -13.95
C LYS A 76 -15.86 7.25 -12.80
N CYS A 77 -15.39 6.79 -11.64
CA CYS A 77 -16.22 6.59 -10.46
C CYS A 77 -16.83 7.89 -9.94
N ILE A 78 -16.09 9.00 -9.92
CA ILE A 78 -16.64 10.32 -9.56
C ILE A 78 -17.75 10.71 -10.56
N LEU A 79 -17.48 10.58 -11.86
CA LEU A 79 -18.43 10.97 -12.91
C LEU A 79 -19.74 10.16 -12.87
N GLN A 80 -19.66 8.90 -12.45
CA GLN A 80 -20.80 7.97 -12.40
C GLN A 80 -21.36 7.78 -10.99
N MET A 81 -20.81 8.47 -9.99
CA MET A 81 -21.04 8.21 -8.56
C MET A 81 -20.86 6.73 -8.17
N GLY A 82 -19.98 6.01 -8.88
CA GLY A 82 -19.75 4.58 -8.69
C GLY A 82 -18.79 4.27 -7.53
N LYS A 83 -18.77 3.00 -7.12
CA LYS A 83 -17.70 2.47 -6.27
C LYS A 83 -16.54 2.00 -7.16
N PRO A 84 -15.27 2.26 -6.79
CA PRO A 84 -14.16 1.84 -7.59
C PRO A 84 -13.95 0.33 -7.47
N VAL A 85 -14.04 -0.34 -8.61
CA VAL A 85 -13.78 -1.78 -8.76
C VAL A 85 -12.79 -1.92 -9.90
N VAL A 86 -11.70 -2.63 -9.65
CA VAL A 86 -10.71 -2.94 -10.67
C VAL A 86 -11.34 -3.96 -11.63
N GLU A 87 -11.74 -3.50 -12.80
CA GLU A 87 -12.34 -4.31 -13.87
C GLU A 87 -11.28 -4.73 -14.90
N GLY A 88 -11.36 -5.97 -15.41
CA GLY A 88 -10.59 -6.41 -16.58
C GLY A 88 -10.01 -7.82 -16.48
N SER A 89 -9.03 -8.10 -17.34
CA SER A 89 -8.35 -9.39 -17.52
C SER A 89 -7.46 -9.83 -16.34
N LEU A 90 -7.31 -9.00 -15.31
CA LEU A 90 -6.43 -9.26 -14.16
C LEU A 90 -6.99 -10.31 -13.19
N GLU A 91 -8.21 -10.80 -13.40
CA GLU A 91 -8.97 -11.62 -12.45
C GLU A 91 -9.22 -10.86 -11.11
N SER A 92 -10.20 -11.31 -10.33
CA SER A 92 -10.46 -10.79 -8.99
C SER A 92 -9.76 -11.65 -7.94
N PRO A 93 -9.26 -11.08 -6.82
CA PRO A 93 -8.68 -11.87 -5.74
C PRO A 93 -9.69 -12.86 -5.13
N PRO A 94 -9.26 -14.00 -4.56
CA PRO A 94 -7.86 -14.45 -4.43
C PRO A 94 -7.31 -15.05 -5.73
N PHE A 95 -6.01 -14.87 -5.97
CA PHE A 95 -5.33 -15.30 -7.21
C PHE A 95 -4.75 -16.71 -7.14
N GLU A 96 -4.45 -17.21 -5.95
CA GLU A 96 -3.86 -18.54 -5.78
C GLU A 96 -4.30 -19.13 -4.43
N LYS A 97 -4.53 -20.44 -4.40
CA LYS A 97 -4.80 -21.20 -3.19
C LYS A 97 -3.91 -22.44 -3.14
N PRO A 98 -3.35 -22.80 -1.97
CA PRO A 98 -3.42 -22.06 -0.71
C PRO A 98 -2.66 -20.72 -0.75
N SER A 99 -3.10 -19.77 0.08
CA SER A 99 -2.47 -18.45 0.19
C SER A 99 -1.08 -18.55 0.85
N ILE A 100 -0.29 -17.48 0.77
CA ILE A 100 1.01 -17.41 1.48
C ILE A 100 0.81 -17.60 2.98
N GLU A 101 -0.20 -16.95 3.58
CA GLU A 101 -0.51 -17.13 5.00
C GLU A 101 -0.81 -18.60 5.31
N GLN A 102 -1.67 -19.24 4.51
CA GLN A 102 -2.02 -20.64 4.74
C GLN A 102 -0.81 -21.56 4.57
N GLY A 103 0.02 -21.35 3.54
CA GLY A 103 1.24 -22.11 3.34
C GLY A 103 2.23 -21.96 4.50
N VAL A 104 2.40 -20.75 5.04
CA VAL A 104 3.24 -20.50 6.22
C VAL A 104 2.65 -21.15 7.48
N ASN A 105 1.34 -21.12 7.66
CA ASN A 105 0.68 -21.82 8.77
C ASN A 105 0.87 -23.34 8.68
N ASN A 106 0.69 -23.91 7.48
CA ASN A 106 0.94 -25.32 7.19
C ASN A 106 2.42 -25.67 7.45
N PHE A 107 3.36 -24.81 7.07
CA PHE A 107 4.79 -24.96 7.37
C PHE A 107 5.08 -25.04 8.88
N VAL A 108 4.51 -24.12 9.67
CA VAL A 108 4.70 -24.13 11.12
C VAL A 108 4.21 -25.45 11.72
N GLN A 109 3.04 -25.92 11.29
CA GLN A 109 2.49 -27.20 11.74
C GLN A 109 3.35 -28.39 11.27
N TYR A 110 3.75 -28.41 10.01
CA TYR A 110 4.50 -29.51 9.41
C TYR A 110 5.88 -29.68 10.05
N LYS A 111 6.62 -28.58 10.24
CA LYS A 111 8.01 -28.64 10.71
C LYS A 111 8.18 -28.53 12.22
N PHE A 112 7.23 -27.95 12.96
CA PHE A 112 7.45 -27.59 14.37
C PHE A 112 6.36 -28.11 15.33
N SER A 113 5.44 -28.95 14.87
CA SER A 113 4.41 -29.58 15.73
C SER A 113 4.97 -30.48 16.83
N HIS A 114 6.21 -30.97 16.69
CA HIS A 114 6.89 -31.79 17.69
C HIS A 114 7.50 -30.96 18.84
N LEU A 115 7.66 -29.64 18.67
CA LEU A 115 8.30 -28.78 19.66
C LEU A 115 7.40 -28.55 20.89
N PRO A 116 7.98 -28.32 22.09
CA PRO A 116 7.25 -27.86 23.26
C PRO A 116 6.45 -26.58 23.00
N LEU A 117 5.35 -26.38 23.75
CA LEU A 117 4.42 -25.26 23.53
C LEU A 117 5.11 -23.89 23.51
N LYS A 118 6.03 -23.63 24.45
CA LYS A 118 6.76 -22.36 24.56
C LYS A 118 7.61 -22.08 23.32
N GLU A 119 8.36 -23.07 22.84
CA GLU A 119 9.20 -22.94 21.64
C GLU A 119 8.34 -22.83 20.38
N ARG A 120 7.24 -23.58 20.30
CA ARG A 120 6.29 -23.49 19.19
C ARG A 120 5.65 -22.11 19.11
N GLN A 121 5.30 -21.51 20.24
CA GLN A 121 4.77 -20.14 20.30
C GLN A 121 5.77 -19.13 19.73
N THR A 122 7.06 -19.29 20.05
CA THR A 122 8.14 -18.49 19.48
C THR A 122 8.23 -18.63 17.95
N ILE A 123 8.07 -19.85 17.40
CA ILE A 123 8.02 -20.05 15.94
C ILE A 123 6.78 -19.39 15.32
N VAL A 124 5.63 -19.48 15.97
CA VAL A 124 4.39 -18.80 15.52
C VAL A 124 4.58 -17.28 15.47
N GLU A 125 5.27 -16.70 16.45
CA GLU A 125 5.59 -15.27 16.45
C GLU A 125 6.53 -14.87 15.31
N LEU A 126 7.53 -15.70 15.00
CA LEU A 126 8.39 -15.51 13.82
C LEU A 126 7.61 -15.57 12.51
N ALA A 127 6.68 -16.52 12.39
CA ALA A 127 5.80 -16.65 11.23
C ALA A 127 4.91 -15.42 11.04
N LYS A 128 4.28 -14.93 12.13
CA LYS A 128 3.50 -13.68 12.11
C LYS A 128 4.35 -12.48 11.72
N MET A 129 5.55 -12.38 12.26
CA MET A 129 6.49 -11.31 11.89
C MET A 129 6.83 -11.37 10.40
N PHE A 130 7.10 -12.56 9.86
CA PHE A 130 7.38 -12.78 8.45
C PHE A 130 6.20 -12.37 7.54
N LEU A 131 5.00 -12.85 7.85
CA LEU A 131 3.78 -12.53 7.08
C LEU A 131 3.49 -11.03 7.10
N ASN A 132 3.58 -10.41 8.27
CA ASN A 132 3.41 -8.96 8.40
C ASN A 132 4.43 -8.20 7.54
N ARG A 133 5.67 -8.67 7.45
CA ARG A 133 6.68 -8.04 6.59
C ARG A 133 6.34 -8.14 5.10
N ILE A 134 5.73 -9.24 4.65
CA ILE A 134 5.28 -9.39 3.25
C ILE A 134 4.17 -8.39 2.92
N ASN A 135 3.22 -8.15 3.82
CA ASN A 135 2.09 -7.25 3.56
C ASN A 135 2.50 -5.79 3.32
N TYR A 136 3.62 -5.35 3.88
CA TYR A 136 4.18 -4.01 3.67
C TYR A 136 5.45 -4.02 2.81
N TRP A 137 5.75 -5.15 2.17
CA TRP A 137 6.91 -5.27 1.30
C TRP A 137 6.68 -4.53 -0.01
N HIS A 138 7.68 -3.76 -0.45
CA HIS A 138 7.66 -3.16 -1.78
C HIS A 138 8.26 -4.12 -2.79
N LEU A 139 7.45 -4.61 -3.73
CA LEU A 139 7.92 -5.46 -4.81
C LEU A 139 8.85 -4.67 -5.74
N GLU A 140 9.84 -5.34 -6.30
CA GLU A 140 10.71 -4.75 -7.32
C GLU A 140 9.92 -4.59 -8.62
N THR A 141 10.23 -3.56 -9.40
CA THR A 141 9.54 -3.37 -10.68
C THR A 141 9.88 -4.51 -11.64
N PRO A 142 9.03 -4.84 -12.63
CA PRO A 142 9.30 -5.92 -13.57
C PRO A 142 10.64 -5.76 -14.30
N SER A 143 11.03 -4.52 -14.62
CA SER A 143 12.33 -4.16 -15.18
C SER A 143 13.51 -4.56 -14.26
N GLN A 144 13.42 -4.20 -12.97
CA GLN A 144 14.45 -4.53 -11.97
C GLN A 144 14.51 -6.04 -11.71
N TRP A 145 13.34 -6.69 -11.61
CA TRP A 145 13.23 -8.11 -11.36
C TRP A 145 13.78 -8.94 -12.54
N GLY A 146 13.46 -8.55 -13.78
CA GLY A 146 13.91 -9.20 -15.00
C GLY A 146 15.42 -9.13 -15.20
N LEU A 147 16.07 -8.03 -14.81
CA LEU A 147 17.53 -7.91 -14.86
C LEU A 147 18.23 -8.93 -13.95
N ARG A 148 17.65 -9.24 -12.79
CA ARG A 148 18.20 -10.22 -11.85
C ARG A 148 17.84 -11.65 -12.24
N SER A 149 16.65 -11.88 -12.80
CA SER A 149 16.09 -13.21 -13.03
C SER A 149 15.78 -13.42 -14.53
N PRO A 150 16.79 -13.35 -15.41
CA PRO A 150 16.57 -13.28 -16.87
C PRO A 150 15.99 -14.56 -17.48
N ASN A 151 16.06 -15.69 -16.76
CA ASN A 151 15.56 -16.99 -17.21
C ASN A 151 14.14 -17.31 -16.69
N ASP A 152 13.58 -16.46 -15.82
CA ASP A 152 12.28 -16.68 -15.21
C ASP A 152 11.16 -16.02 -16.01
N ASP A 153 9.91 -16.40 -15.72
CA ASP A 153 8.72 -15.86 -16.38
C ASP A 153 8.43 -14.40 -15.96
N ILE A 154 9.01 -13.46 -16.71
CA ILE A 154 8.79 -12.02 -16.51
C ILE A 154 7.35 -11.59 -16.78
N ALA A 155 6.64 -12.26 -17.69
CA ALA A 155 5.25 -11.93 -18.00
C ALA A 155 4.35 -12.31 -16.82
N GLY A 156 4.54 -13.51 -16.25
CA GLY A 156 3.87 -13.95 -15.04
C GLY A 156 4.18 -13.04 -13.84
N TYR A 157 5.43 -12.64 -13.66
CA TYR A 157 5.79 -11.68 -12.61
C TYR A 157 5.10 -10.32 -12.82
N LYS A 158 5.09 -9.79 -14.04
CA LYS A 158 4.44 -8.51 -14.37
C LYS A 158 2.94 -8.53 -14.06
N ILE A 159 2.24 -9.61 -14.36
CA ILE A 159 0.82 -9.78 -14.00
C ILE A 159 0.65 -9.71 -12.48
N ASN A 160 1.45 -10.44 -11.73
CA ASN A 160 1.39 -10.43 -10.26
C ASN A 160 1.78 -9.07 -9.67
N TYR A 161 2.74 -8.37 -10.28
CA TYR A 161 3.14 -7.01 -9.89
C TYR A 161 1.98 -6.02 -10.08
N THR A 162 1.31 -6.07 -11.23
CA THR A 162 0.11 -5.25 -11.49
C THR A 162 -1.01 -5.56 -10.51
N ARG A 163 -1.29 -6.84 -10.24
CA ARG A 163 -2.27 -7.26 -9.22
C ARG A 163 -1.92 -6.70 -7.85
N TRP A 164 -0.65 -6.80 -7.44
CA TRP A 164 -0.19 -6.30 -6.15
C TRP A 164 -0.34 -4.77 -6.06
N LEU A 165 -0.01 -4.02 -7.11
CA LEU A 165 -0.24 -2.58 -7.14
C LEU A 165 -1.72 -2.23 -6.95
N CYS A 166 -2.60 -2.85 -7.74
CA CYS A 166 -4.03 -2.55 -7.74
C CYS A 166 -4.75 -2.92 -6.43
N TYR A 167 -4.41 -4.05 -5.82
CA TYR A 167 -5.17 -4.62 -4.72
C TYR A 167 -4.48 -4.53 -3.36
N CYS A 168 -3.16 -4.31 -3.31
CA CYS A 168 -2.40 -4.31 -2.06
C CYS A 168 -1.65 -3.02 -1.80
N ASN A 169 -0.89 -2.50 -2.77
CA ASN A 169 0.00 -1.36 -2.55
C ASN A 169 -0.72 -0.01 -2.65
N VAL A 170 -1.37 0.28 -3.78
CA VAL A 170 -2.05 1.56 -3.99
C VAL A 170 -3.17 1.79 -2.98
N PRO A 171 -3.99 0.77 -2.62
CA PRO A 171 -4.99 0.92 -1.56
C PRO A 171 -4.44 1.28 -0.17
N GLN A 172 -3.12 1.19 0.08
CA GLN A 172 -2.53 1.66 1.36
C GLN A 172 -2.51 3.19 1.48
N PHE A 173 -2.56 3.91 0.35
CA PHE A 173 -2.52 5.37 0.32
C PHE A 173 -3.65 6.00 -0.51
N CYS A 174 -4.48 5.18 -1.15
CA CYS A 174 -5.74 5.57 -1.78
C CYS A 174 -6.86 4.68 -1.24
N ASP A 175 -7.43 5.06 -0.10
CA ASP A 175 -8.34 4.23 0.68
C ASP A 175 -9.76 4.10 0.06
N SER A 176 -10.04 4.86 -1.00
CA SER A 176 -11.25 4.63 -1.80
C SER A 176 -11.24 3.30 -2.54
N LEU A 177 -10.06 2.73 -2.80
CA LEU A 177 -9.88 1.44 -3.48
C LEU A 177 -10.01 0.25 -2.49
N PRO A 178 -10.55 -0.90 -2.92
CA PRO A 178 -10.59 -2.10 -2.10
C PRO A 178 -9.18 -2.58 -1.72
N GLN A 179 -8.88 -2.62 -0.42
CA GLN A 179 -7.59 -3.06 0.11
C GLN A 179 -7.62 -4.54 0.49
N TYR A 180 -6.57 -5.26 0.07
CA TYR A 180 -6.31 -6.65 0.43
C TYR A 180 -4.88 -6.84 0.93
N GLU A 181 -4.69 -7.82 1.80
CA GLU A 181 -3.36 -8.23 2.25
C GLU A 181 -2.69 -9.15 1.22
N THR A 182 -1.42 -8.85 0.89
CA THR A 182 -0.62 -9.64 -0.05
C THR A 182 -0.61 -11.13 0.33
N THR A 183 -0.46 -11.43 1.64
CA THR A 183 -0.37 -12.82 2.11
C THR A 183 -1.68 -13.61 2.01
N GLN A 184 -2.81 -12.93 1.84
CA GLN A 184 -4.13 -13.55 1.76
C GLN A 184 -4.53 -13.89 0.33
N ILE A 185 -4.19 -13.02 -0.62
CA ILE A 185 -4.70 -13.12 -2.00
C ILE A 185 -3.67 -13.74 -2.96
N PHE A 186 -2.39 -13.76 -2.60
CA PHE A 186 -1.34 -14.45 -3.35
C PHE A 186 -0.92 -15.73 -2.65
N GLY A 187 -0.34 -16.64 -3.41
CA GLY A 187 0.13 -17.94 -2.94
C GLY A 187 1.60 -18.18 -3.25
N ARG A 188 1.91 -19.46 -3.46
CA ARG A 188 3.26 -19.96 -3.66
C ARG A 188 3.99 -19.31 -4.83
N THR A 189 3.28 -19.02 -5.93
CA THR A 189 3.87 -18.53 -7.17
C THR A 189 4.53 -17.16 -6.96
N LEU A 190 3.79 -16.20 -6.40
CA LEU A 190 4.38 -14.88 -6.08
C LEU A 190 5.50 -15.03 -5.05
N LEU A 191 5.29 -15.86 -4.01
CA LEU A 191 6.28 -16.04 -2.97
C LEU A 191 7.62 -16.51 -3.56
N ARG A 192 7.61 -17.49 -4.48
CA ARG A 192 8.81 -17.95 -5.19
C ARG A 192 9.53 -16.81 -5.93
N SER A 193 8.80 -15.91 -6.58
CA SER A 193 9.41 -14.79 -7.33
C SER A 193 10.14 -13.78 -6.44
N VAL A 194 9.74 -13.64 -5.18
CA VAL A 194 10.24 -12.56 -4.28
C VAL A 194 11.05 -13.07 -3.09
N PHE A 195 10.94 -14.36 -2.73
CA PHE A 195 11.43 -14.90 -1.46
C PHE A 195 12.92 -14.65 -1.25
N THR A 196 13.76 -14.92 -2.25
CA THR A 196 15.22 -14.86 -2.08
C THR A 196 15.70 -13.41 -1.86
N VAL A 197 15.10 -12.43 -2.54
CA VAL A 197 15.41 -11.00 -2.33
C VAL A 197 14.91 -10.55 -0.97
N MET A 198 13.65 -10.86 -0.66
CA MET A 198 13.03 -10.52 0.60
C MET A 198 13.82 -11.11 1.78
N ARG A 199 14.20 -12.39 1.72
CA ARG A 199 15.01 -13.07 2.74
C ARG A 199 16.30 -12.31 3.01
N ARG A 200 17.05 -11.96 1.95
CA ARG A 200 18.31 -11.23 2.07
C ARG A 200 18.11 -9.88 2.75
N GLN A 201 17.11 -9.11 2.30
CA GLN A 201 16.85 -7.78 2.83
C GLN A 201 16.29 -7.81 4.27
N LEU A 202 15.45 -8.79 4.61
CA LEU A 202 14.95 -8.98 5.98
C LEU A 202 16.08 -9.28 6.97
N LEU A 203 17.02 -10.15 6.58
CA LEU A 203 18.18 -10.47 7.42
C LEU A 203 19.15 -9.30 7.54
N GLU A 204 19.35 -8.54 6.46
CA GLU A 204 20.18 -7.34 6.48
C GLU A 204 19.58 -6.25 7.38
N HIS A 205 18.28 -5.97 7.24
CA HIS A 205 17.56 -5.03 8.09
C HIS A 205 17.59 -5.46 9.56
N ALA A 206 17.38 -6.74 9.85
CA ALA A 206 17.48 -7.30 11.19
C ALA A 206 18.87 -7.08 11.83
N ARG A 207 19.95 -7.14 11.04
CA ARG A 207 21.32 -6.86 11.51
C ARG A 207 21.54 -5.37 11.77
N GLN A 208 21.03 -4.50 10.90
CA GLN A 208 21.16 -3.05 11.04
C GLN A 208 20.37 -2.50 12.24
N GLU A 209 19.18 -3.05 12.49
CA GLU A 209 18.30 -2.60 13.58
C GLU A 209 18.51 -3.34 14.90
N LYS A 210 19.50 -4.25 14.99
CA LYS A 210 19.69 -5.12 16.15
C LYS A 210 19.75 -4.36 17.48
N ASP A 211 20.39 -3.18 17.48
CA ASP A 211 20.65 -2.42 18.70
C ASP A 211 19.41 -1.66 19.21
N LYS A 212 18.41 -1.43 18.33
CA LYS A 212 17.12 -0.82 18.67
C LYS A 212 16.11 -1.81 19.27
N LEU A 213 16.37 -3.11 19.11
CA LEU A 213 15.48 -4.16 19.59
C LEU A 213 15.75 -4.48 21.08
N PRO A 214 14.69 -4.79 21.86
CA PRO A 214 14.82 -5.41 23.18
C PRO A 214 15.66 -6.70 23.11
N LEU A 215 16.39 -7.01 24.18
CA LEU A 215 17.37 -8.11 24.21
C LEU A 215 16.75 -9.48 23.86
N GLU A 216 15.52 -9.71 24.30
CA GLU A 216 14.76 -10.94 24.06
C GLU A 216 14.39 -11.07 22.57
N LYS A 217 13.93 -9.97 21.95
CA LYS A 217 13.60 -9.93 20.51
C LYS A 217 14.85 -10.00 19.63
N ARG A 218 15.95 -9.39 20.07
CA ARG A 218 17.25 -9.42 19.38
C ARG A 218 17.76 -10.85 19.25
N THR A 219 17.74 -11.61 20.35
CA THR A 219 18.16 -13.02 20.34
C THR A 219 17.29 -13.81 19.36
N LEU A 220 15.97 -13.67 19.46
CA LEU A 220 15.02 -14.36 18.58
C LEU A 220 15.29 -14.12 17.08
N ILE A 221 15.46 -12.85 16.72
CA ILE A 221 15.64 -12.42 15.33
C ILE A 221 17.02 -12.80 14.79
N LEU A 222 18.08 -12.76 15.59
CA LEU A 222 19.43 -13.04 15.10
C LEU A 222 19.77 -14.54 15.06
N THR A 223 19.18 -15.36 15.92
CA THR A 223 19.54 -16.79 16.01
C THR A 223 18.51 -17.70 15.33
N HIS A 224 17.21 -17.52 15.61
CA HIS A 224 16.17 -18.44 15.15
C HIS A 224 15.61 -18.05 13.78
N PHE A 225 15.45 -16.76 13.52
CA PHE A 225 14.84 -16.29 12.27
C PHE A 225 15.62 -16.69 10.99
N PRO A 226 16.97 -16.65 10.94
CA PRO A 226 17.69 -17.11 9.76
C PRO A 226 17.44 -18.60 9.43
N LYS A 227 17.35 -19.44 10.48
CA LYS A 227 17.05 -20.86 10.35
C LYS A 227 15.60 -21.08 9.92
N PHE A 228 14.65 -20.34 10.49
CA PHE A 228 13.26 -20.34 10.06
C PHE A 228 13.14 -20.04 8.56
N LEU A 229 13.81 -18.98 8.09
CA LEU A 229 13.80 -18.61 6.67
C LEU A 229 14.47 -19.65 5.77
N SER A 230 15.58 -20.28 6.20
CA SER A 230 16.17 -21.40 5.45
C SER A 230 15.19 -22.55 5.26
N MET A 231 14.56 -22.99 6.36
CA MET A 231 13.63 -24.12 6.32
C MET A 231 12.38 -23.80 5.50
N LEU A 232 11.90 -22.57 5.56
CA LEU A 232 10.77 -22.13 4.74
C LEU A 232 11.16 -22.06 3.25
N GLU A 233 12.38 -21.60 2.92
CA GLU A 233 12.86 -21.55 1.54
C GLU A 233 12.82 -22.92 0.86
N GLU A 234 13.27 -23.96 1.57
CA GLU A 234 13.24 -25.34 1.08
C GLU A 234 11.83 -25.75 0.67
N GLU A 235 10.82 -25.44 1.50
CA GLU A 235 9.43 -25.79 1.23
C GLU A 235 8.77 -24.90 0.15
N VAL A 236 9.21 -23.64 0.02
CA VAL A 236 8.75 -22.73 -1.04
C VAL A 236 9.18 -23.24 -2.42
N TYR A 237 10.42 -23.70 -2.57
CA TYR A 237 10.97 -24.14 -3.85
C TYR A 237 10.84 -25.65 -4.12
N SER A 238 10.63 -26.49 -3.11
CA SER A 238 10.50 -27.95 -3.27
C SER A 238 9.21 -28.35 -3.99
N GLN A 239 9.32 -28.98 -5.16
CA GLN A 239 8.14 -29.41 -5.95
C GLN A 239 7.18 -30.31 -5.16
N ASN A 240 7.70 -31.09 -4.20
CA ASN A 240 6.95 -32.09 -3.44
C ASN A 240 6.56 -31.61 -2.03
N SER A 241 6.61 -30.30 -1.77
CA SER A 241 6.25 -29.79 -0.45
C SER A 241 4.74 -29.92 -0.18
N PRO A 242 4.32 -30.61 0.90
CA PRO A 242 2.90 -30.83 1.21
C PRO A 242 2.21 -29.57 1.74
N ILE A 243 2.95 -28.54 2.15
CA ILE A 243 2.38 -27.35 2.80
C ILE A 243 1.51 -26.52 1.83
N TRP A 244 1.68 -26.74 0.52
CA TRP A 244 0.95 -26.06 -0.55
C TRP A 244 -0.20 -26.90 -1.11
N ASP A 245 -0.48 -28.07 -0.52
CA ASP A 245 -1.64 -28.89 -0.87
C ASP A 245 -2.93 -28.25 -0.31
N PRO A 246 -3.96 -27.98 -1.14
CA PRO A 246 -5.27 -27.54 -0.66
C PRO A 246 -5.89 -28.47 0.38
N ASP A 247 -5.63 -29.78 0.25
CA ASP A 247 -6.14 -30.83 1.14
C ASP A 247 -5.12 -31.20 2.21
N PHE A 248 -4.28 -30.26 2.65
CA PHE A 248 -3.34 -30.48 3.76
C PHE A 248 -4.10 -30.85 5.05
N ILE A 249 -4.40 -32.14 5.19
CA ILE A 249 -5.04 -32.76 6.34
C ILE A 249 -3.90 -33.30 7.19
N THR A 250 -3.74 -32.69 8.36
CA THR A 250 -2.86 -33.22 9.38
C THR A 250 -3.26 -34.66 9.68
N SER A 251 -2.34 -35.61 9.51
CA SER A 251 -2.40 -36.95 10.10
C SER A 251 -2.37 -36.93 11.64
N THR A 252 -2.79 -35.82 12.26
CA THR A 252 -2.71 -35.48 13.68
C THR A 252 -4.08 -35.14 14.27
N SER A 253 -5.18 -35.33 13.52
CA SER A 253 -6.56 -35.12 13.99
C SER A 253 -7.04 -36.10 15.07
N ARG A 254 -6.13 -36.77 15.79
CA ARG A 254 -6.45 -37.59 16.96
C ARG A 254 -5.89 -37.11 18.31
N SER A 255 -5.07 -36.05 18.37
CA SER A 255 -4.45 -35.68 19.66
C SER A 255 -4.27 -34.18 19.96
N SER A 256 -4.89 -33.26 19.21
CA SER A 256 -4.82 -31.85 19.60
C SER A 256 -6.06 -31.06 19.21
N GLN A 257 -7.06 -31.05 20.10
CA GLN A 257 -8.05 -29.96 20.22
C GLN A 257 -7.38 -28.66 20.72
N PHE A 258 -6.34 -28.21 20.03
CA PHE A 258 -5.74 -26.88 20.20
C PHE A 258 -5.27 -26.36 18.84
N CYS A 259 -6.03 -26.66 17.79
CA CYS A 259 -5.96 -25.93 16.55
C CYS A 259 -6.67 -24.59 16.76
N ILE A 260 -6.13 -23.53 16.17
CA ILE A 260 -6.69 -22.17 16.17
C ILE A 260 -8.11 -22.24 15.58
N GLN A 261 -9.11 -22.39 16.44
CA GLN A 261 -10.50 -22.43 16.02
C GLN A 261 -11.34 -21.65 17.03
N THR A 262 -11.14 -20.34 17.05
CA THR A 262 -12.19 -19.34 17.20
C THR A 262 -11.56 -17.95 17.00
N VAL A 263 -12.28 -17.10 16.26
CA VAL A 263 -11.94 -15.75 15.79
C VAL A 263 -11.09 -15.75 14.50
N ILE A 264 -11.58 -15.00 13.50
CA ILE A 264 -11.06 -14.86 12.13
C ILE A 264 -11.59 -15.91 11.12
N ASN A 265 -12.88 -16.23 11.18
CA ASN A 265 -13.66 -16.15 9.94
C ASN A 265 -14.07 -14.68 9.81
N HIS A 266 -13.14 -13.83 9.40
CA HIS A 266 -13.56 -12.57 8.80
C HIS A 266 -13.94 -12.91 7.36
N PRO A 267 -15.10 -12.43 6.85
CA PRO A 267 -15.29 -12.35 5.41
C PRO A 267 -14.08 -11.60 4.82
N PRO A 268 -13.76 -11.72 3.52
CA PRO A 268 -12.73 -10.87 2.91
C PRO A 268 -12.95 -9.45 3.40
N MET A 269 -11.98 -8.92 4.16
CA MET A 269 -12.14 -7.66 4.86
C MET A 269 -11.97 -6.55 3.83
N VAL A 270 -12.97 -6.43 2.96
CA VAL A 270 -13.20 -5.21 2.19
C VAL A 270 -13.49 -4.17 3.25
N ARG A 271 -12.47 -3.41 3.65
CA ARG A 271 -12.67 -2.25 4.52
C ARG A 271 -13.45 -1.22 3.70
N SER A 272 -14.78 -1.31 3.72
CA SER A 272 -15.64 -0.20 3.34
C SER A 272 -15.73 0.75 4.53
N VAL A 273 -15.30 1.99 4.32
CA VAL A 273 -15.30 3.04 5.34
C VAL A 273 -16.74 3.36 5.78
N SER A 274 -17.03 3.19 7.06
CA SER A 274 -18.15 3.84 7.75
C SER A 274 -17.59 5.00 8.58
N TYR A 275 -17.96 6.23 8.23
CA TYR A 275 -17.60 7.43 8.99
C TYR A 275 -18.36 7.44 10.32
N SER A 276 -17.66 7.23 11.45
CA SER A 276 -18.24 7.47 12.78
C SER A 276 -17.90 8.88 13.22
N SER A 277 -18.86 9.80 13.09
CA SER A 277 -18.80 11.12 13.71
C SER A 277 -19.41 11.02 15.11
N SER A 278 -18.58 11.14 16.15
CA SER A 278 -19.05 11.36 17.52
C SER A 278 -19.72 12.73 17.62
N PRO A 279 -20.92 12.88 18.20
CA PRO A 279 -21.54 14.19 18.36
C PRO A 279 -21.00 14.88 19.62
N SER A 280 -20.37 16.04 19.44
CA SER A 280 -20.15 17.03 20.49
C SER A 280 -21.45 17.83 20.72
N SER A 281 -22.02 17.76 21.92
CA SER A 281 -23.17 18.58 22.32
C SER A 281 -22.71 19.82 23.08
N LEU A 282 -23.15 21.00 22.64
CA LEU A 282 -22.96 22.30 23.28
C LEU A 282 -24.07 22.56 24.33
N GLU A 283 -23.62 23.05 25.50
CA GLU A 283 -24.21 23.96 26.51
C GLU A 283 -25.72 23.95 26.90
N GLN A 284 -25.99 23.91 28.22
CA GLN A 284 -26.33 25.07 29.09
C GLN A 284 -26.81 24.59 30.51
N PRO A 285 -27.13 25.46 31.50
CA PRO A 285 -26.25 25.94 32.57
C PRO A 285 -26.72 25.51 33.99
N SER A 286 -25.92 25.75 35.03
CA SER A 286 -26.34 26.22 36.40
C SER A 286 -25.43 25.71 37.54
N GLY A 287 -24.87 26.67 38.28
CA GLY A 287 -24.85 26.67 39.75
C GLY A 287 -23.78 25.87 40.53
N GLY A 288 -22.81 26.59 41.10
CA GLY A 288 -22.57 26.47 42.54
C GLY A 288 -21.34 25.72 43.06
N THR A 289 -20.28 26.50 43.31
CA THR A 289 -19.53 26.60 44.60
C THR A 289 -18.49 25.55 45.05
N MET A 290 -17.35 26.12 45.47
CA MET A 290 -16.34 25.72 46.47
C MET A 290 -15.18 24.76 46.12
N SER A 291 -13.98 25.36 46.02
CA SER A 291 -12.67 24.76 46.35
C SER A 291 -12.50 24.59 47.87
N PRO A 292 -11.54 23.77 48.35
CA PRO A 292 -10.19 24.30 48.70
C PRO A 292 -9.05 23.31 48.33
N ALA A 293 -7.92 23.73 47.73
CA ALA A 293 -6.71 24.35 48.32
C ALA A 293 -5.81 23.41 49.17
N SER A 294 -4.61 23.08 48.68
CA SER A 294 -3.29 23.09 49.37
C SER A 294 -2.18 22.63 48.39
N LYS A 295 -1.32 23.52 47.88
CA LYS A 295 0.03 23.92 48.40
C LYS A 295 1.05 22.77 48.46
N SER A 296 2.34 22.87 48.17
CA SER A 296 3.28 23.83 47.55
C SER A 296 4.67 23.17 47.72
N ALA A 297 5.59 23.33 46.76
CA ALA A 297 7.05 23.52 46.93
C ALA A 297 7.73 23.29 45.56
N SER A 298 8.07 24.31 44.76
CA SER A 298 9.13 25.33 44.87
C SER A 298 10.56 24.77 44.83
N GLY A 299 11.30 25.11 43.77
CA GLY A 299 12.73 24.86 43.60
C GLY A 299 13.23 25.35 42.23
N GLN A 300 13.48 26.65 42.15
CA GLN A 300 14.21 27.41 41.11
C GLN A 300 15.64 26.85 40.92
N ASP A 301 16.35 26.95 39.78
CA ASP A 301 16.88 28.18 39.20
C ASP A 301 17.51 28.00 37.78
N GLN A 302 17.33 29.04 36.96
CA GLN A 302 18.30 29.75 36.09
C GLN A 302 18.90 29.15 34.78
N ASN A 303 18.38 29.68 33.66
CA ASN A 303 19.04 30.47 32.60
C ASN A 303 20.47 30.12 32.11
N LEU A 304 20.61 29.88 30.80
CA LEU A 304 21.62 30.51 29.91
C LEU A 304 21.39 30.04 28.46
N GLY A 305 21.18 30.99 27.55
CA GLY A 305 21.14 30.75 26.11
C GLY A 305 22.50 31.00 25.46
N GLU A 306 22.84 30.24 24.42
CA GLU A 306 23.87 30.60 23.45
C GLU A 306 23.47 30.17 22.03
N LYS A 307 23.34 31.18 21.16
CA LYS A 307 23.46 31.08 19.70
C LYS A 307 24.91 30.81 19.34
N ARG A 308 25.19 29.96 18.33
CA ARG A 308 26.27 30.21 17.36
C ARG A 308 26.06 29.46 16.02
N LYS A 309 26.26 30.24 14.96
CA LYS A 309 26.43 29.90 13.53
C LYS A 309 27.75 29.13 13.31
N ASN A 310 27.84 28.36 12.22
CA ASN A 310 29.01 28.46 11.33
C ASN A 310 28.64 28.15 9.86
N ASN A 311 29.37 28.81 8.97
CA ASN A 311 29.12 29.13 7.58
C ASN A 311 30.03 28.30 6.65
N GLU A 312 29.49 27.94 5.48
CA GLU A 312 30.06 27.90 4.12
C GLU A 312 31.44 27.29 3.79
N GLY A 313 31.40 26.50 2.70
CA GLY A 313 32.48 26.38 1.72
C GLY A 313 31.86 26.29 0.31
N TYR A 314 31.87 27.40 -0.42
CA TYR A 314 31.51 27.47 -1.85
C TYR A 314 32.61 26.85 -2.73
N SER A 315 32.19 26.17 -3.80
CA SER A 315 32.93 26.22 -5.06
C SER A 315 31.92 26.18 -6.21
N ALA A 316 31.80 27.30 -6.90
CA ALA A 316 31.15 27.42 -8.20
C ALA A 316 32.25 27.37 -9.27
N GLU A 317 31.99 26.71 -10.40
CA GLU A 317 32.11 27.30 -11.75
C GLU A 317 31.65 26.32 -12.86
N ASN A 318 30.62 26.78 -13.59
CA ASN A 318 30.42 26.74 -15.04
C ASN A 318 30.42 25.43 -15.87
N ALA A 319 29.25 25.10 -16.46
CA ALA A 319 29.08 25.05 -17.93
C ALA A 319 27.61 24.89 -18.40
N LYS A 320 27.10 25.96 -19.02
CA LYS A 320 26.20 26.01 -20.20
C LYS A 320 24.86 25.24 -20.19
N LYS A 321 23.78 26.01 -19.98
CA LYS A 321 22.42 25.76 -20.50
C LYS A 321 22.44 25.57 -22.02
N SER A 322 21.90 24.46 -22.51
CA SER A 322 21.32 24.37 -23.86
C SER A 322 19.83 24.67 -23.75
N ARG A 323 19.38 25.75 -24.41
CA ARG A 323 17.95 26.02 -24.66
C ARG A 323 17.57 25.20 -25.88
N VAL A 324 16.62 24.28 -25.75
CA VAL A 324 15.89 23.74 -26.91
C VAL A 324 14.59 24.53 -27.00
N ILE A 325 14.57 25.41 -27.99
CA ILE A 325 13.40 26.18 -28.45
C ILE A 325 12.85 25.43 -29.66
N GLY A 326 11.55 25.17 -29.68
CA GLY A 326 10.82 24.65 -30.83
C GLY A 326 9.81 23.60 -30.42
N ASP A 327 8.54 24.00 -30.35
CA ASP A 327 7.42 23.06 -30.24
C ASP A 327 7.37 22.18 -31.48
N ILE A 328 7.04 20.90 -31.30
CA ILE A 328 6.85 19.95 -32.39
C ILE A 328 5.63 20.41 -33.20
N PRO A 329 5.75 20.58 -34.55
CA PRO A 329 4.63 21.04 -35.37
C PRO A 329 3.42 20.12 -35.23
N VAL A 330 2.24 20.72 -35.08
CA VAL A 330 0.99 19.97 -34.87
C VAL A 330 0.66 19.09 -36.07
N GLU A 331 1.16 19.43 -37.27
CA GLU A 331 1.00 18.59 -38.46
C GLU A 331 1.71 17.24 -38.29
N LEU A 332 2.89 17.22 -37.66
CA LEU A 332 3.64 15.99 -37.41
C LEU A 332 2.96 15.12 -36.35
N ILE A 333 2.33 15.76 -35.35
CA ILE A 333 1.51 15.06 -34.35
C ILE A 333 0.29 14.42 -35.02
N ASN A 334 -0.38 15.14 -35.92
CA ASN A 334 -1.55 14.64 -36.62
C ASN A 334 -1.17 13.52 -37.63
N GLU A 335 -0.02 13.63 -38.29
CA GLU A 335 0.51 12.59 -39.17
C GLU A 335 0.79 11.30 -38.39
N VAL A 336 1.50 11.38 -37.27
CA VAL A 336 1.77 10.23 -36.38
C VAL A 336 0.47 9.62 -35.83
N MET A 337 -0.49 10.46 -35.45
CA MET A 337 -1.78 9.98 -34.94
C MET A 337 -2.64 9.33 -36.05
N SER A 338 -2.50 9.76 -37.31
CA SER A 338 -3.19 9.14 -38.45
C SER A 338 -2.64 7.75 -38.78
N THR A 339 -1.32 7.55 -38.67
CA THR A 339 -0.68 6.25 -38.92
C THR A 339 -0.99 5.22 -37.83
N ILE A 340 -1.29 5.67 -36.61
CA ILE A 340 -1.65 4.80 -35.46
C ILE A 340 -3.12 4.36 -35.51
N THR A 341 -3.98 5.11 -36.20
CA THR A 341 -5.43 4.83 -36.26
C THR A 341 -5.87 4.05 -37.50
N ASP A 342 -4.98 3.78 -38.45
CA ASP A 342 -5.23 2.93 -39.62
C ASP A 342 -4.56 1.54 -39.47
N PRO A 343 -5.34 0.46 -39.27
CA PRO A 343 -4.81 -0.90 -39.15
C PRO A 343 -4.11 -1.42 -40.41
N THR A 344 -4.29 -0.77 -41.57
CA THR A 344 -3.65 -1.20 -42.83
C THR A 344 -2.28 -0.57 -43.08
N ALA A 345 -1.92 0.50 -42.37
CA ALA A 345 -0.61 1.15 -42.45
C ALA A 345 0.44 0.58 -41.46
N MET A 346 0.02 -0.34 -40.58
CA MET A 346 0.87 -0.97 -39.54
C MET A 346 1.56 -2.27 -39.99
N LEU A 347 1.44 -2.66 -41.26
CA LEU A 347 2.17 -3.79 -41.84
C LEU A 347 3.40 -3.27 -42.60
N GLY A 348 4.45 -3.00 -41.83
CA GLY A 348 5.83 -2.95 -42.31
C GLY A 348 6.53 -4.26 -42.00
#